data_AF-A0A6A4X0U7-F1
#
_entry.id   AF-A0A6A4X0U7-F1
#
_cell.length_a   1.000
_cell.length_b   1.000
_cell.length_c   1.000
_cell.angle_alpha   90.00
_cell.angle_beta   90.00
_cell.angle_gamma   90.00
#
_symmetry.space_group_name_H-M   'P 1'
#
loop_
_entity.id
_entity.type
_entity.pdbx_description
1 polymer ?
#
loop_
_entity_poly.entity_id
_entity_poly.type
_entity_poly.pdbx_seq_one_letter_code
_entity_poly.pdbx_strand_id
1 'polypeptide(L)'
;MCHTNPSNFPPSLPQQPVPRILGSPPLKYLFSTYRVGMLAMETLARRVHDDRATKYSPTPPYGDDVMWLMRVAMKLGTPYVHQFCLCAVNSVVSPFVLFEIASDVGSYLSRHNTAPPYRSQILTPLVQQCQQMFLSCMHVRLCHVTPPEYDEFVAIVRKARQAFSMTAGGPTQLQEFLQVHRRNKLVKKELWLRITIALQQTAA
;
A
#
# COMPACT_ATOMS: atom_id res chain seq x y z
N MET A 1 -13.94 -40.04 -73.15
CA MET A 1 -12.89 -39.16 -72.60
C MET A 1 -13.58 -38.02 -71.85
N CYS A 2 -13.64 -38.09 -70.52
CA CYS A 2 -14.06 -36.98 -69.66
C CYS A 2 -13.04 -36.89 -68.53
N HIS A 3 -12.29 -35.80 -68.54
CA HIS A 3 -11.19 -35.51 -67.62
C HIS A 3 -11.71 -35.06 -66.26
N THR A 4 -11.13 -35.62 -65.21
CA THR A 4 -11.16 -35.10 -63.84
C THR A 4 -10.21 -33.91 -63.71
N ASN A 5 -10.64 -32.80 -63.11
CA ASN A 5 -9.77 -31.72 -62.65
C ASN A 5 -10.06 -31.41 -61.16
N PRO A 6 -9.08 -31.49 -60.25
CA PRO A 6 -9.24 -31.06 -58.87
C PRO A 6 -8.70 -29.63 -58.65
N SER A 7 -9.08 -29.06 -57.51
CA SER A 7 -8.44 -27.92 -56.83
C SER A 7 -8.92 -26.52 -57.23
N ASN A 8 -9.90 -26.01 -56.49
CA ASN A 8 -10.24 -24.59 -56.45
C ASN A 8 -9.87 -24.04 -55.06
N PHE A 9 -8.68 -23.43 -54.93
CA PHE A 9 -8.33 -22.57 -53.80
C PHE A 9 -8.29 -21.12 -54.33
N PRO A 10 -8.94 -20.15 -53.64
CA PRO A 10 -8.87 -18.76 -54.06
C PRO A 10 -7.48 -18.16 -53.74
N PRO A 11 -7.01 -17.19 -54.54
CA PRO A 11 -5.70 -16.57 -54.35
C PRO A 11 -5.68 -15.69 -53.10
N SER A 12 -4.68 -15.89 -52.25
CA SER A 12 -4.37 -15.05 -51.10
C SER A 12 -4.02 -13.63 -51.53
N LEU A 13 -4.82 -12.66 -51.10
CA LEU A 13 -4.56 -11.22 -51.23
C LEU A 13 -3.25 -10.84 -50.52
N PRO A 14 -2.43 -9.92 -51.07
CA PRO A 14 -1.27 -9.40 -50.36
C PRO A 14 -1.72 -8.62 -49.12
N GLN A 15 -1.29 -9.09 -47.95
CA GLN A 15 -1.47 -8.40 -46.68
C GLN A 15 -0.84 -7.01 -46.75
N GLN A 16 -1.67 -5.97 -46.81
CA GLN A 16 -1.20 -4.60 -46.62
C GLN A 16 -0.72 -4.43 -45.17
N PRO A 17 0.47 -3.85 -44.93
CA PRO A 17 0.91 -3.53 -43.58
C PRO A 17 0.02 -2.43 -43.00
N VAL A 18 -0.75 -2.80 -41.98
CA VAL A 18 -1.56 -1.87 -41.18
C VAL A 18 -0.65 -0.75 -40.64
N PRO A 19 -0.98 0.55 -40.85
CA PRO A 19 -0.19 1.65 -40.30
C PRO A 19 -0.21 1.57 -38.78
N ARG A 20 0.94 1.23 -38.18
CA ARG A 20 1.13 1.32 -36.72
C ARG A 20 1.11 2.80 -36.34
N ILE A 21 -0.06 3.30 -35.94
CA ILE A 21 -0.18 4.63 -35.33
C ILE A 21 0.68 4.62 -34.07
N LEU A 22 1.82 5.30 -34.18
CA LEU A 22 2.91 5.42 -33.22
C LEU A 22 2.51 6.31 -32.04
N GLY A 23 1.51 5.90 -31.27
CA GLY A 23 1.49 6.18 -29.84
C GLY A 23 2.41 5.15 -29.19
N SER A 24 3.53 5.60 -28.61
CA SER A 24 4.63 4.76 -28.11
C SER A 24 4.13 3.45 -27.46
N PRO A 25 4.40 2.27 -28.07
CA PRO A 25 3.91 0.97 -27.58
C PRO A 25 4.11 0.74 -26.07
N PRO A 26 5.24 1.14 -25.45
CA PRO A 26 5.45 0.97 -24.01
C PRO A 26 4.44 1.70 -23.12
N LEU A 27 3.96 2.89 -23.53
CA LEU A 27 3.00 3.65 -22.72
C LEU A 27 1.61 3.02 -22.75
N LYS A 28 1.18 2.49 -23.89
CA LYS A 28 -0.13 1.81 -24.01
C LYS A 28 -0.22 0.60 -23.08
N TYR A 29 0.83 -0.23 -23.02
CA TYR A 29 0.87 -1.36 -22.09
C TYR A 29 0.88 -0.90 -20.63
N LEU A 30 1.58 0.18 -20.30
CA LEU A 30 1.61 0.73 -18.95
C LEU A 30 0.23 1.20 -18.48
N PHE A 31 -0.54 1.87 -19.34
CA PHE A 31 -1.91 2.26 -19.06
C PHE A 31 -2.83 1.05 -18.87
N SER A 32 -2.75 0.05 -19.74
CA SER A 32 -3.56 -1.17 -19.62
C SER A 32 -3.28 -1.91 -18.31
N THR A 33 -2.00 -2.07 -17.97
CA THR A 33 -1.55 -2.67 -16.72
C THR A 33 -2.10 -1.92 -15.51
N TYR A 34 -1.98 -0.58 -15.48
CA TYR A 34 -2.51 0.23 -14.40
C TYR A 34 -4.01 0.03 -14.24
N ARG A 35 -4.78 0.06 -15.34
CA ARG A 35 -6.24 -0.11 -15.29
C ARG A 35 -6.65 -1.47 -14.71
N VAL A 36 -6.00 -2.55 -15.14
CA VAL A 36 -6.27 -3.89 -14.61
C VAL A 36 -5.88 -3.98 -13.13
N GLY A 37 -4.74 -3.40 -12.74
CA GLY A 37 -4.32 -3.34 -11.34
C GLY A 37 -5.30 -2.57 -10.46
N MET A 38 -5.86 -1.45 -10.93
CA MET A 38 -6.87 -0.69 -10.20
C MET A 38 -8.16 -1.49 -9.98
N LEU A 39 -8.62 -2.27 -10.97
CA LEU A 39 -9.76 -3.18 -10.81
C LEU A 39 -9.48 -4.32 -9.81
N ALA A 40 -8.24 -4.80 -9.78
CA ALA A 40 -7.80 -5.78 -8.80
C ALA A 40 -7.82 -5.19 -7.37
N MET A 41 -7.38 -3.93 -7.20
CA MET A 41 -7.45 -3.19 -5.93
C MET A 41 -8.90 -3.02 -5.44
N GLU A 42 -9.85 -2.70 -6.33
CA GLU A 42 -11.27 -2.64 -5.98
C GLU A 42 -11.84 -4.01 -5.55
N THR A 43 -11.30 -5.08 -6.11
CA THR A 43 -11.65 -6.44 -5.70
C THR A 43 -11.04 -6.79 -4.35
N LEU A 44 -9.81 -6.34 -4.09
CA LEU A 44 -9.15 -6.48 -2.79
C LEU A 44 -9.96 -5.78 -1.68
N ALA A 45 -10.43 -4.54 -1.92
CA ALA A 45 -11.28 -3.79 -0.98
C ALA A 45 -12.51 -4.55 -0.50
N ARG A 46 -13.14 -5.33 -1.39
CA ARG A 46 -14.31 -6.14 -1.03
C ARG A 46 -13.97 -7.32 -0.11
N ARG A 47 -12.73 -7.83 -0.17
CA ARG A 47 -12.26 -9.00 0.61
C ARG A 47 -11.64 -8.63 1.95
N VAL A 48 -11.34 -7.35 2.17
CA VAL A 48 -10.70 -6.81 3.39
C VAL A 48 -11.47 -7.14 4.69
N HIS A 49 -12.76 -7.44 4.59
CA HIS A 49 -13.61 -7.73 5.74
C HIS A 49 -13.59 -9.20 6.19
N ASP A 50 -13.12 -10.14 5.36
CA ASP A 50 -13.25 -11.58 5.62
C ASP A 50 -12.07 -12.19 6.41
N ASP A 51 -10.87 -11.60 6.35
CA ASP A 51 -9.66 -12.29 6.81
C ASP A 51 -9.06 -11.64 8.09
N ARG A 52 -9.39 -12.16 9.28
CA ARG A 52 -9.03 -11.56 10.58
C ARG A 52 -7.59 -11.85 11.05
N ALA A 53 -6.99 -12.97 10.65
CA ALA A 53 -5.71 -13.44 11.20
C ALA A 53 -4.48 -12.89 10.44
N THR A 54 -4.60 -12.64 9.14
CA THR A 54 -3.48 -12.19 8.28
C THR A 54 -3.49 -10.68 8.03
N LYS A 55 -4.55 -9.97 8.47
CA LYS A 55 -4.84 -8.56 8.18
C LYS A 55 -3.71 -7.59 8.52
N TYR A 56 -2.97 -7.86 9.60
CA TYR A 56 -1.93 -6.98 10.13
C TYR A 56 -0.50 -7.52 9.90
N SER A 57 -0.34 -8.52 9.03
CA SER A 57 1.00 -9.00 8.69
C SER A 57 1.86 -7.87 8.12
N PRO A 58 3.16 -7.76 8.50
CA PRO A 58 4.12 -6.90 7.82
C PRO A 58 4.27 -7.22 6.34
N THR A 59 4.08 -8.49 5.96
CA THR A 59 4.21 -9.01 4.59
C THR A 59 2.93 -9.73 4.19
N PRO A 60 1.84 -9.00 3.87
CA PRO A 60 0.64 -9.63 3.36
C PRO A 60 0.89 -10.19 1.95
N PRO A 61 0.21 -11.27 1.53
CA PRO A 61 0.43 -11.88 0.21
C PRO A 61 0.26 -10.92 -0.98
N TYR A 62 -0.57 -9.88 -0.83
CA TYR A 62 -0.83 -8.87 -1.86
C TYR A 62 0.18 -7.70 -1.85
N GLY A 63 1.09 -7.63 -0.86
CA GLY A 63 1.92 -6.45 -0.62
C GLY A 63 2.80 -6.07 -1.80
N ASP A 64 3.48 -7.04 -2.39
CA ASP A 64 4.40 -6.81 -3.51
C ASP A 64 3.67 -6.30 -4.76
N ASP A 65 2.49 -6.86 -5.07
CA ASP A 65 1.67 -6.47 -6.20
C ASP A 65 1.16 -5.03 -6.06
N VAL A 66 0.73 -4.65 -4.84
CA VAL A 66 0.28 -3.28 -4.54
C VAL A 66 1.44 -2.29 -4.68
N MET A 67 2.62 -2.61 -4.14
CA MET A 67 3.81 -1.76 -4.26
C MET A 67 4.29 -1.65 -5.70
N TRP A 68 4.18 -2.73 -6.48
CA TRP A 68 4.47 -2.70 -7.89
C TRP A 68 3.49 -1.81 -8.68
N LEU A 69 2.19 -1.91 -8.41
CA LEU A 69 1.18 -1.06 -9.04
C LEU A 69 1.39 0.43 -8.69
N MET A 70 1.79 0.74 -7.46
CA MET A 70 2.18 2.10 -7.08
C MET A 70 3.32 2.63 -7.96
N ARG A 71 4.38 1.82 -8.18
CA ARG A 71 5.50 2.20 -9.05
C ARG A 71 5.06 2.39 -10.50
N VAL A 72 4.09 1.60 -10.99
CA VAL A 72 3.45 1.81 -12.30
C VAL A 72 2.74 3.17 -12.33
N ALA A 73 1.96 3.50 -11.29
CA ALA A 73 1.28 4.78 -11.19
C ALA A 73 2.26 5.97 -11.19
N MET A 74 3.39 5.87 -10.48
CA MET A 74 4.44 6.89 -10.46
C MET A 74 5.07 7.11 -11.84
N LYS A 75 5.23 6.06 -12.66
CA LYS A 75 5.71 6.20 -14.04
C LYS A 75 4.70 6.90 -14.96
N LEU A 76 3.40 6.78 -14.67
CA LEU A 76 2.33 7.45 -15.41
C LEU A 76 2.11 8.90 -14.98
N GLY A 77 2.51 9.24 -13.75
CA GLY A 77 2.50 10.60 -13.23
C GLY A 77 1.50 10.83 -12.10
N THR A 78 1.51 12.06 -11.57
CA THR A 78 0.78 12.44 -10.35
C THR A 78 -0.73 12.16 -10.37
N PRO A 79 -1.48 12.36 -11.47
CA PRO A 79 -2.91 12.02 -11.49
C PRO A 79 -3.20 10.54 -11.20
N TYR A 80 -2.35 9.63 -11.70
CA TYR A 80 -2.49 8.19 -11.49
C TYR A 80 -2.08 7.78 -10.08
N VAL A 81 -1.07 8.45 -9.52
CA VAL A 81 -0.68 8.30 -8.11
C VAL A 81 -1.83 8.74 -7.19
N HIS A 82 -2.49 9.86 -7.49
CA HIS A 82 -3.65 10.31 -6.72
C HIS A 82 -4.77 9.28 -6.71
N GLN A 83 -5.18 8.80 -7.89
CA GLN A 83 -6.23 7.79 -8.01
C GLN A 83 -5.83 6.47 -7.32
N PHE A 84 -4.56 6.07 -7.42
CA PHE A 84 -4.04 4.92 -6.69
C PHE A 84 -4.17 5.10 -5.17
N CYS A 85 -3.76 6.25 -4.62
CA CYS A 85 -3.87 6.52 -3.18
C CYS A 85 -5.31 6.48 -2.67
N LEU A 86 -6.26 7.05 -3.43
CA LEU A 86 -7.69 6.98 -3.08
C LEU A 86 -8.21 5.54 -3.01
N CYS A 87 -7.76 4.69 -3.93
CA CYS A 87 -8.11 3.28 -3.93
C CYS A 87 -7.41 2.52 -2.79
N ALA A 88 -6.13 2.81 -2.54
CA ALA A 88 -5.34 2.17 -1.49
C ALA A 88 -5.93 2.38 -0.09
N VAL A 89 -6.45 3.57 0.21
CA VAL A 89 -7.13 3.89 1.49
C VAL A 89 -8.25 2.88 1.81
N ASN A 90 -8.97 2.42 0.79
CA ASN A 90 -10.14 1.55 0.96
C ASN A 90 -9.81 0.06 0.77
N SER A 91 -8.69 -0.26 0.12
CA SER A 91 -8.34 -1.63 -0.27
C SER A 91 -7.22 -2.26 0.56
N VAL A 92 -6.35 -1.44 1.15
CA VAL A 92 -5.19 -1.91 1.90
C VAL A 92 -5.46 -1.78 3.39
N VAL A 93 -5.19 -2.86 4.12
CA VAL A 93 -5.40 -2.93 5.58
C VAL A 93 -4.18 -3.26 6.39
N SER A 94 -3.11 -3.74 5.74
CA SER A 94 -1.83 -3.84 6.43
C SER A 94 -1.30 -2.43 6.71
N PRO A 95 -1.10 -2.03 7.97
CA PRO A 95 -0.52 -0.73 8.31
C PRO A 95 0.91 -0.59 7.78
N PHE A 96 1.63 -1.69 7.58
CA PHE A 96 2.99 -1.70 7.06
C PHE A 96 3.03 -1.35 5.57
N VAL A 97 2.15 -1.97 4.77
CA VAL A 97 2.02 -1.63 3.35
C VAL A 97 1.56 -0.18 3.18
N LEU A 98 0.57 0.27 3.97
CA LEU A 98 0.13 1.67 3.95
C LEU A 98 1.26 2.66 4.29
N PHE A 99 2.11 2.31 5.26
CA PHE A 99 3.27 3.12 5.63
C PHE A 99 4.27 3.23 4.48
N GLU A 100 4.58 2.12 3.81
CA GLU A 100 5.50 2.12 2.67
C GLU A 100 4.94 2.95 1.52
N ILE A 101 3.66 2.78 1.18
CA ILE A 101 2.99 3.61 0.17
C ILE A 101 3.08 5.09 0.53
N ALA A 102 2.74 5.46 1.76
CA ALA A 102 2.75 6.85 2.20
C ALA A 102 4.16 7.46 2.16
N SER A 103 5.18 6.69 2.53
CA SER A 103 6.59 7.12 2.51
C SER A 103 7.08 7.33 1.08
N ASP A 104 6.82 6.38 0.19
CA ASP A 104 7.27 6.41 -1.20
C ASP A 104 6.54 7.49 -2.01
N VAL A 105 5.21 7.60 -1.84
CA VAL A 105 4.40 8.65 -2.46
C VAL A 105 4.79 10.02 -1.91
N GLY A 106 5.04 10.16 -0.61
CA GLY A 106 5.55 11.39 -0.02
C GLY A 106 6.86 11.84 -0.65
N SER A 107 7.80 10.91 -0.77
CA SER A 107 9.09 11.16 -1.41
C SER A 107 8.95 11.53 -2.89
N TYR A 108 8.07 10.84 -3.62
CA TYR A 108 7.75 11.17 -5.02
C TYR A 108 7.18 12.59 -5.13
N LEU A 109 6.17 12.94 -4.34
CA LEU A 109 5.51 14.24 -4.37
C LEU A 109 6.45 15.40 -4.01
N SER A 110 7.38 15.19 -3.07
CA SER A 110 8.44 16.16 -2.75
C SER A 110 9.38 16.42 -3.93
N ARG A 111 9.77 15.37 -4.67
CA ARG A 111 10.64 15.52 -5.85
C ARG A 111 9.94 16.24 -7.00
N HIS A 112 8.62 16.09 -7.11
CA HIS A 112 7.81 16.74 -8.13
C HIS A 112 7.30 18.14 -7.72
N ASN A 113 7.93 18.77 -6.72
CA ASN A 113 7.66 20.13 -6.22
C ASN A 113 6.18 20.43 -5.94
N THR A 114 5.45 19.42 -5.46
CA THR A 114 4.12 19.66 -4.90
C THR A 114 4.28 20.20 -3.47
N ALA A 115 3.28 20.92 -2.96
CA ALA A 115 3.24 21.41 -1.57
C ALA A 115 3.72 20.34 -0.56
N PRO A 116 4.13 20.71 0.68
CA PRO A 116 4.68 19.76 1.65
C PRO A 116 3.91 18.44 1.63
N PRO A 117 4.55 17.28 1.40
CA PRO A 117 3.87 16.07 0.91
C PRO A 117 2.72 15.65 1.83
N TYR A 118 2.92 15.74 3.14
CA TYR A 118 1.92 15.37 4.15
C TYR A 118 0.86 16.47 4.43
N ARG A 119 0.93 17.60 3.73
CA ARG A 119 -0.15 18.59 3.60
C ARG A 119 -0.92 18.44 2.29
N SER A 120 -0.48 17.54 1.40
CA SER A 120 -1.19 17.23 0.16
C SER A 120 -2.52 16.54 0.46
N GLN A 121 -3.59 16.98 -0.20
CA GLN A 121 -4.92 16.34 -0.13
C GLN A 121 -4.88 14.85 -0.52
N ILE A 122 -3.85 14.45 -1.27
CA ILE A 122 -3.60 13.06 -1.68
C ILE A 122 -3.17 12.18 -0.51
N LEU A 123 -2.26 12.68 0.34
CA LEU A 123 -1.57 11.87 1.34
C LEU A 123 -2.25 11.90 2.70
N THR A 124 -2.93 12.99 3.05
CA THR A 124 -3.64 13.09 4.32
C THR A 124 -4.55 11.89 4.61
N PRO A 125 -5.49 11.47 3.73
CA PRO A 125 -6.36 10.33 4.00
C PRO A 125 -5.60 9.00 4.09
N LEU A 126 -4.54 8.84 3.29
CA LEU A 126 -3.69 7.64 3.32
C LEU A 126 -2.93 7.51 4.63
N VAL A 127 -2.32 8.60 5.10
CA VAL A 127 -1.57 8.63 6.36
C VAL A 127 -2.51 8.43 7.55
N GLN A 128 -3.69 9.05 7.53
CA GLN A 128 -4.71 8.84 8.56
C GLN A 128 -5.16 7.37 8.60
N GLN A 129 -5.43 6.75 7.45
CA GLN A 129 -5.76 5.33 7.38
C GLN A 129 -4.63 4.44 7.92
N CYS A 130 -3.39 4.73 7.54
CA CYS A 130 -2.20 4.05 8.06
C CYS A 130 -2.13 4.11 9.60
N GLN A 131 -2.32 5.30 10.16
CA GLN A 131 -2.33 5.53 11.60
C GLN A 131 -3.45 4.74 12.29
N GLN A 132 -4.68 4.76 11.75
CA GLN A 132 -5.81 3.98 12.30
C GLN A 132 -5.56 2.47 12.26
N MET A 133 -4.97 1.97 11.18
CA MET A 133 -4.61 0.55 11.07
C MET A 133 -3.51 0.17 12.05
N PHE A 134 -2.55 1.04 12.34
CA PHE A 134 -1.56 0.82 13.41
C PHE A 134 -2.20 0.79 14.79
N LEU A 135 -3.13 1.70 15.12
CA LEU A 135 -3.83 1.67 16.41
C LEU A 135 -4.59 0.36 16.59
N SER A 136 -5.29 -0.08 15.53
CA SER A 136 -6.05 -1.33 15.53
C SER A 136 -5.14 -2.55 15.69
N CYS A 137 -4.03 -2.60 14.93
CA CYS A 137 -3.02 -3.65 15.03
C CYS A 137 -2.43 -3.73 16.44
N MET A 138 -1.97 -2.60 16.98
CA MET A 138 -1.38 -2.53 18.32
C MET A 138 -2.38 -2.93 19.40
N HIS A 139 -3.64 -2.50 19.30
CA HIS A 139 -4.69 -2.85 20.25
C HIS A 139 -4.90 -4.38 20.31
N VAL A 140 -5.08 -5.02 19.16
CA VAL A 140 -5.28 -6.48 19.07
C VAL A 140 -4.05 -7.22 19.59
N ARG A 141 -2.84 -6.80 19.17
CA ARG A 141 -1.58 -7.42 19.62
C ARG A 141 -1.39 -7.27 21.14
N LEU A 142 -1.68 -6.10 21.72
CA LEU A 142 -1.55 -5.86 23.17
C LEU A 142 -2.43 -6.80 24.00
N CYS A 143 -3.60 -7.18 23.50
CA CYS A 143 -4.50 -8.09 24.22
C CYS A 143 -3.96 -9.52 24.32
N HIS A 144 -3.06 -9.93 23.43
CA HIS A 144 -2.65 -11.33 23.28
C HIS A 144 -1.12 -11.53 23.34
N VAL A 145 -0.35 -10.45 23.50
CA VAL A 145 1.11 -10.48 23.46
C VAL A 145 1.70 -11.32 24.60
N THR A 146 2.59 -12.24 24.23
CA THR A 146 3.35 -13.08 25.15
C THR A 146 4.80 -12.58 25.30
N PRO A 147 5.53 -12.92 26.38
CA PRO A 147 6.89 -12.44 26.58
C PRO A 147 7.86 -12.68 25.40
N PRO A 148 7.82 -13.82 24.68
CA PRO A 148 8.64 -14.01 23.47
C PRO A 148 8.33 -13.02 22.34
N GLU A 149 7.12 -12.48 22.28
CA GLU A 149 6.65 -11.56 21.23
C GLU A 149 6.89 -10.09 21.57
N TYR A 150 7.50 -9.78 22.73
CA TYR A 150 7.71 -8.41 23.17
C TYR A 150 8.57 -7.61 22.20
N ASP A 151 9.63 -8.20 21.66
CA ASP A 151 10.53 -7.49 20.76
C ASP A 151 9.88 -7.22 19.41
N GLU A 152 9.06 -8.15 18.92
CA GLU A 152 8.22 -7.96 17.73
C GLU A 152 7.22 -6.82 17.96
N PHE A 153 6.48 -6.84 19.07
CA PHE A 153 5.53 -5.79 19.40
C PHE A 153 6.20 -4.41 19.49
N VAL A 154 7.38 -4.34 20.13
CA VAL A 154 8.14 -3.08 20.22
C VAL A 154 8.59 -2.62 18.83
N ALA A 155 8.95 -3.51 17.91
CA ALA A 155 9.24 -3.15 16.53
C ALA A 155 8.01 -2.56 15.81
N ILE A 156 6.81 -3.09 16.05
CA ILE A 156 5.54 -2.52 15.56
C ILE A 156 5.36 -1.09 16.10
N VAL A 157 5.58 -0.87 17.40
CA VAL A 157 5.47 0.46 18.03
C VAL A 157 6.47 1.45 17.43
N ARG A 158 7.71 1.02 17.16
CA ARG A 158 8.71 1.88 16.48
C ARG A 158 8.27 2.27 15.08
N LYS A 159 7.71 1.33 14.32
CA LYS A 159 7.19 1.60 12.97
C LYS A 159 5.98 2.53 13.02
N ALA A 160 5.07 2.32 13.97
CA ALA A 160 3.97 3.22 14.24
C ALA A 160 4.50 4.63 14.55
N ARG A 161 5.49 4.80 15.44
CA ARG A 161 6.09 6.11 15.72
C ARG A 161 6.52 6.85 14.43
N GLN A 162 7.14 6.15 13.48
CA GLN A 162 7.49 6.73 12.17
C GLN A 162 6.24 7.19 11.40
N ALA A 163 5.21 6.34 11.31
CA ALA A 163 3.95 6.67 10.63
C ALA A 163 3.23 7.87 11.26
N PHE A 164 3.26 7.97 12.59
CA PHE A 164 2.63 9.05 13.34
C PHE A 164 3.43 10.35 13.24
N SER A 165 4.75 10.31 13.02
CA SER A 165 5.55 11.51 12.77
C SER A 165 5.29 12.20 11.42
N MET A 166 4.57 11.53 10.50
CA MET A 166 4.19 12.12 9.20
C MET A 166 3.18 13.26 9.33
N THR A 167 2.45 13.36 10.45
CA THR A 167 1.50 14.46 10.73
C THR A 167 1.86 15.16 12.03
N ALA A 168 1.56 16.47 12.12
CA ALA A 168 1.91 17.27 13.29
C ALA A 168 1.25 16.79 14.60
N GLY A 169 0.03 16.25 14.53
CA GLY A 169 -0.71 15.74 15.69
C GLY A 169 -0.51 14.25 15.99
N GLY A 170 0.17 13.51 15.10
CA GLY A 170 0.32 12.06 15.26
C GLY A 170 1.12 11.65 16.50
N PRO A 171 2.25 12.29 16.86
CA PRO A 171 2.99 11.90 18.06
C PRO A 171 2.14 11.95 19.34
N THR A 172 1.30 13.00 19.47
CA THR A 172 0.36 13.14 20.59
C THR A 172 -0.68 12.02 20.59
N GLN A 173 -1.26 11.69 19.43
CA GLN A 173 -2.23 10.61 19.29
C GLN A 173 -1.65 9.24 19.68
N LEU A 174 -0.42 8.93 19.27
CA LEU A 174 0.26 7.70 19.66
C LEU A 174 0.51 7.66 21.17
N GLN A 175 0.94 8.78 21.75
CA GLN A 175 1.19 8.88 23.19
C GLN A 175 -0.10 8.66 24.00
N GLU A 176 -1.20 9.30 23.61
CA GLU A 176 -2.51 9.12 24.23
C GLU A 176 -2.96 7.66 24.19
N PHE A 177 -2.86 7.00 23.03
CA PHE A 177 -3.16 5.58 22.88
C PHE A 177 -2.35 4.73 23.88
N LEU A 178 -1.04 4.93 23.95
CA LEU A 178 -0.17 4.18 24.85
C LEU A 178 -0.49 4.44 26.33
N GLN A 179 -0.83 5.68 26.71
CA GLN A 179 -1.19 6.00 28.10
C GLN A 179 -2.50 5.34 28.53
N VAL A 180 -3.52 5.32 27.65
CA VAL A 180 -4.78 4.63 27.91
C VAL A 180 -4.55 3.13 28.12
N HIS A 181 -3.73 2.51 27.26
CA HIS A 181 -3.48 1.07 27.33
C HIS A 181 -2.48 0.66 28.41
N ARG A 182 -1.59 1.56 28.87
CA ARG A 182 -0.70 1.31 30.02
C ARG A 182 -1.46 0.87 31.27
N ARG A 183 -2.67 1.44 31.47
CA ARG A 183 -3.52 1.14 32.64
C ARG A 183 -4.25 -0.21 32.51
N ASN A 184 -4.16 -0.87 31.36
CA ASN A 184 -4.74 -2.19 31.16
C ASN A 184 -3.91 -3.24 31.91
N LYS A 185 -4.59 -4.09 32.70
CA LYS A 185 -3.96 -5.14 33.53
C LYS A 185 -3.10 -6.12 32.73
N LEU A 186 -3.33 -6.22 31.41
CA LEU A 186 -2.58 -7.08 30.49
C LEU A 186 -1.17 -6.56 30.15
N VAL A 187 -0.91 -5.26 30.31
CA VAL A 187 0.41 -4.67 30.04
C VAL A 187 1.34 -4.94 31.21
N LYS A 188 2.17 -5.98 31.08
CA LYS A 188 3.20 -6.30 32.07
C LYS A 188 4.22 -5.16 32.14
N LYS A 189 4.69 -4.84 33.34
CA LYS A 189 5.67 -3.76 33.59
C LYS A 189 6.89 -3.83 32.66
N GLU A 190 7.35 -5.04 32.37
CA GLU A 190 8.48 -5.31 31.47
C GLU A 190 8.24 -4.82 30.03
N LEU A 191 7.08 -5.15 29.45
CA LEU A 191 6.72 -4.70 28.10
C LEU A 191 6.66 -3.16 28.04
N TRP A 192 6.08 -2.54 29.07
CA TRP A 192 5.98 -1.09 29.14
C TRP A 192 7.35 -0.41 29.22
N LEU A 193 8.28 -0.98 30.00
CA LEU A 193 9.66 -0.49 30.08
C LEU A 193 10.34 -0.54 28.70
N ARG A 194 10.22 -1.66 27.98
CA ARG A 194 10.78 -1.81 26.62
C ARG A 194 10.18 -0.81 25.63
N ILE A 195 8.87 -0.60 25.66
CA ILE A 195 8.20 0.41 24.82
C ILE A 195 8.75 1.81 25.11
N THR A 196 8.88 2.17 26.39
CA THR A 196 9.37 3.50 26.79
C THR A 196 10.81 3.72 26.30
N ILE A 197 11.68 2.73 26.49
CA ILE A 197 13.07 2.76 25.99
C ILE A 197 13.08 2.90 24.47
N ALA A 198 12.28 2.12 23.76
CA ALA A 198 12.21 2.15 22.30
C ALA A 198 11.72 3.49 21.73
N LEU A 199 10.83 4.19 22.45
CA LEU A 199 10.34 5.51 22.06
C LEU A 199 11.32 6.63 22.38
N GLN A 200 12.18 6.47 23.38
CA GLN A 200 13.25 7.43 23.72
C GLN A 200 14.48 7.29 22.83
N GLN A 201 14.73 6.10 22.28
CA GLN A 201 15.75 5.89 21.26
C GLN A 201 15.32 6.62 19.98
N THR A 202 15.79 7.86 19.82
CA THR A 202 15.81 8.57 18.53
C THR A 202 16.51 7.66 17.53
N ALA A 203 15.91 7.46 16.36
CA ALA A 203 16.59 6.77 15.27
C ALA A 203 17.90 7.52 15.01
N ALA A 204 19.02 6.86 15.28
CA ALA A 204 20.32 7.23 14.72
C ALA A 204 20.28 6.93 13.21
#